data_AF-A0A848VTT4-F1
#
_entry.id   AF-A0A848VTT4-F1
#
_cell.length_a   1.000
_cell.length_b   1.000
_cell.length_c   1.000
_cell.angle_alpha   90.00
_cell.angle_beta   90.00
_cell.angle_gamma   90.00
#
_symmetry.space_group_name_H-M   'P 1'
#
loop_
_entity.id
_entity.type
_entity.pdbx_description
1 polymer ?
#
loop_
_entity_poly.entity_id
_entity_poly.type
_entity_poly.pdbx_seq_one_letter_code
_entity_poly.pdbx_strand_id
1 'polypeptide(L)'
;MSSPQSGMPDNSFQNRLNKVAEARAPIEAAKPQVEVIPDWKENFKYPATIVAAALVGMLAVFVARYARFHLMGGSLAGEDADITMMIDGAIGIACSFVLFSALRFRGAEFKAAQTFGILAMIMIMHNFVHAAPKAFNLVFSEEWTNQVIAMTEPGSILFRGASFVVIEPKEEKPTIPTVRRAGKA
;
A
#
# COMPACT_ATOMS: atom_id res chain seq x y z
N MET A 1 -56.91 -42.61 -51.05
CA MET A 1 -55.51 -42.52 -50.59
C MET A 1 -55.12 -41.04 -50.53
N SER A 2 -54.33 -40.71 -49.52
CA SER A 2 -54.12 -39.40 -48.88
C SER A 2 -53.62 -38.28 -49.80
N SER A 3 -54.16 -37.07 -49.64
CA SER A 3 -53.58 -35.84 -50.22
C SER A 3 -52.39 -35.36 -49.36
N PRO A 4 -51.32 -34.83 -49.97
CA PRO A 4 -50.12 -34.40 -49.25
C PRO A 4 -50.32 -32.99 -48.67
N GLN A 5 -50.28 -32.85 -47.35
CA GLN A 5 -50.19 -31.54 -46.70
C GLN A 5 -48.83 -30.93 -47.02
N SER A 6 -48.85 -29.80 -47.73
CA SER A 6 -47.67 -29.01 -48.07
C SER A 6 -47.09 -28.38 -46.80
N GLY A 7 -45.82 -28.67 -46.53
CA GLY A 7 -45.07 -28.16 -45.39
C GLY A 7 -44.65 -26.71 -45.58
N MET A 8 -45.55 -25.76 -45.30
CA MET A 8 -45.15 -24.38 -45.04
C MET A 8 -44.81 -24.24 -43.54
N PRO A 9 -43.63 -23.68 -43.18
CA PRO A 9 -43.28 -23.43 -41.78
C PRO A 9 -44.33 -22.54 -41.10
N ASP A 10 -44.76 -22.92 -39.90
CA ASP A 10 -45.74 -22.16 -39.13
C ASP A 10 -45.15 -20.81 -38.67
N ASN A 11 -45.55 -19.74 -39.36
CA ASN A 11 -45.13 -18.37 -39.09
C ASN A 11 -45.86 -17.73 -37.90
N SER A 12 -46.75 -18.47 -37.21
CA SER A 12 -47.52 -17.96 -36.07
C SER A 12 -46.63 -17.51 -34.91
N PHE A 13 -45.52 -18.20 -34.68
CA PHE A 13 -44.55 -17.85 -33.64
C PHE A 13 -43.82 -16.53 -33.95
N GLN A 14 -43.37 -16.36 -35.21
CA GLN A 14 -42.71 -15.13 -35.66
C GLN A 14 -43.64 -13.92 -35.56
N ASN A 15 -44.92 -14.08 -35.92
CA ASN A 15 -45.92 -13.02 -35.76
C ASN A 15 -46.16 -12.64 -34.30
N ARG A 16 -46.10 -13.61 -33.37
CA ARG A 16 -46.21 -13.33 -31.93
C ARG A 16 -44.98 -12.60 -31.39
N LEU A 17 -43.79 -12.98 -31.84
CA LEU A 17 -42.55 -12.27 -31.48
C LEU A 17 -42.56 -10.83 -31.98
N ASN A 18 -42.95 -10.60 -33.23
CA ASN A 18 -43.05 -9.26 -33.81
C ASN A 18 -44.05 -8.40 -33.05
N LYS A 19 -45.22 -8.94 -32.71
CA LYS A 19 -46.24 -8.22 -31.94
C LYS A 19 -45.80 -7.87 -30.52
N VAL A 20 -45.05 -8.77 -29.87
CA VAL A 20 -44.49 -8.51 -28.53
C VAL A 20 -43.34 -7.49 -28.60
N ALA A 21 -42.52 -7.55 -29.64
CA ALA A 21 -41.44 -6.58 -29.87
C ALA A 21 -42.00 -5.17 -30.13
N GLU A 22 -43.01 -5.04 -30.99
CA GLU A 22 -43.71 -3.78 -31.24
C GLU A 22 -44.38 -3.21 -29.98
N ALA A 23 -44.99 -4.07 -29.15
CA ALA A 23 -45.59 -3.65 -27.88
C ALA A 23 -44.54 -3.22 -26.84
N ARG A 24 -43.32 -3.74 -26.91
CA ARG A 24 -42.21 -3.38 -26.00
C ARG A 24 -41.35 -2.23 -26.49
N ALA A 25 -41.32 -1.96 -27.80
CA ALA A 25 -40.57 -0.86 -28.40
C ALA A 25 -40.81 0.51 -27.73
N PRO A 26 -42.07 0.95 -27.45
CA PRO A 26 -42.29 2.23 -26.78
C PRO A 26 -41.87 2.21 -25.30
N ILE A 27 -41.93 1.06 -24.65
CA ILE A 27 -41.51 0.89 -23.24
C ILE A 27 -39.99 0.92 -23.14
N GLU A 28 -39.28 0.32 -24.09
CA GLU A 28 -37.82 0.31 -24.15
C GLU A 28 -37.26 1.66 -24.59
N ALA A 29 -37.91 2.35 -25.55
CA ALA A 29 -37.56 3.70 -25.94
C ALA A 29 -37.82 4.73 -24.82
N ALA A 30 -38.81 4.47 -23.95
CA ALA A 30 -39.13 5.31 -22.80
C ALA A 30 -38.33 4.94 -21.53
N LYS A 31 -37.48 3.91 -21.56
CA LYS A 31 -36.59 3.64 -20.42
C LYS A 31 -35.59 4.79 -20.33
N PRO A 32 -35.58 5.55 -19.22
CA PRO A 32 -34.51 6.51 -19.00
C PRO A 32 -33.20 5.72 -19.02
N GLN A 33 -32.28 6.12 -19.90
CA GLN A 33 -30.90 5.64 -19.83
C GLN A 33 -30.35 6.18 -18.51
N VAL A 34 -30.43 5.37 -17.47
CA VAL A 34 -29.82 5.69 -16.19
C VAL A 34 -28.32 5.60 -16.44
N GLU A 35 -27.70 6.73 -16.77
CA GLU A 35 -26.26 6.89 -16.62
C GLU A 35 -25.96 6.60 -15.16
N VAL A 36 -25.51 5.38 -14.89
CA VAL A 36 -24.97 5.02 -13.59
C VAL A 36 -23.66 5.78 -13.50
N ILE A 37 -23.73 7.02 -12.99
CA ILE A 37 -22.56 7.81 -12.62
C ILE A 37 -21.78 6.91 -11.66
N PRO A 38 -20.55 6.49 -11.99
CA PRO A 38 -19.76 5.67 -11.09
C PRO A 38 -19.64 6.41 -9.77
N ASP A 39 -20.14 5.81 -8.69
CA ASP A 39 -20.04 6.43 -7.37
C ASP A 39 -18.55 6.58 -7.06
N TRP A 40 -18.03 7.81 -7.10
CA TRP A 40 -16.60 8.12 -7.01
C TRP A 40 -15.97 7.51 -5.74
N LYS A 41 -16.78 7.32 -4.70
CA LYS A 41 -16.39 6.64 -3.47
C LYS A 41 -16.10 5.16 -3.68
N GLU A 42 -16.85 4.47 -4.53
CA GLU A 42 -16.58 3.07 -4.87
C GLU A 42 -15.30 2.93 -5.69
N ASN A 43 -15.04 3.89 -6.58
CA ASN A 43 -13.82 3.90 -7.38
C ASN A 43 -12.54 4.18 -6.54
N PHE A 44 -12.67 4.92 -5.43
CA PHE A 44 -11.56 5.20 -4.51
C PHE A 44 -11.28 4.08 -3.49
N LYS A 45 -12.30 3.28 -3.12
CA LYS A 45 -12.15 2.21 -2.12
C LYS A 45 -11.05 1.21 -2.52
N TYR A 46 -11.02 0.80 -3.78
CA TYR A 46 -10.07 -0.19 -4.28
C TYR A 46 -8.60 0.25 -4.15
N PRO A 47 -8.15 1.41 -4.71
CA PRO A 47 -6.77 1.87 -4.52
C PRO A 47 -6.47 2.17 -3.04
N ALA A 48 -7.42 2.69 -2.28
CA ALA A 48 -7.24 2.91 -0.84
C ALA A 48 -6.97 1.59 -0.09
N THR A 49 -7.65 0.50 -0.42
CA THR A 49 -7.38 -0.81 0.18
C THR A 49 -6.01 -1.38 -0.20
N ILE A 50 -5.50 -1.09 -1.40
CA ILE A 50 -4.14 -1.47 -1.80
C ILE A 50 -3.11 -0.73 -0.94
N VAL A 51 -3.28 0.59 -0.78
CA VAL A 51 -2.41 1.40 0.09
C VAL A 51 -2.48 0.91 1.54
N ALA A 52 -3.68 0.63 2.05
CA ALA A 52 -3.86 0.09 3.39
C ALA A 52 -3.13 -1.26 3.57
N ALA A 53 -3.18 -2.15 2.58
CA ALA A 53 -2.46 -3.42 2.63
C ALA A 53 -0.93 -3.21 2.70
N ALA A 54 -0.39 -2.26 1.95
CA ALA A 54 1.03 -1.89 2.04
C ALA A 54 1.40 -1.34 3.43
N LEU A 55 0.60 -0.41 3.97
CA LEU A 55 0.81 0.16 5.30
C LEU A 55 0.75 -0.90 6.41
N VAL A 56 -0.12 -1.89 6.27
CA VAL A 56 -0.18 -3.04 7.19
C VAL A 56 1.12 -3.85 7.14
N GLY A 57 1.68 -4.06 5.94
CA GLY A 57 2.99 -4.70 5.79
C GLY A 57 4.12 -3.89 6.46
N MET A 58 4.11 -2.57 6.30
CA MET A 58 5.08 -1.69 6.97
C MET A 58 4.95 -1.77 8.50
N LEU A 59 3.71 -1.72 9.01
CA LEU A 59 3.45 -1.84 10.44
C LEU A 59 3.91 -3.19 11.00
N ALA A 60 3.74 -4.27 10.24
CA ALA A 60 4.20 -5.60 10.63
C ALA A 60 5.71 -5.63 10.90
N VAL A 61 6.52 -5.01 10.02
CA VAL A 61 7.98 -4.90 10.19
C VAL A 61 8.33 -4.06 11.41
N PHE A 62 7.64 -2.93 11.61
CA PHE A 62 7.87 -2.09 12.78
C PHE A 62 7.62 -2.86 14.09
N VAL A 63 6.48 -3.57 14.17
CA VAL A 63 6.11 -4.38 15.34
C VAL A 63 7.09 -5.55 15.53
N ALA A 64 7.50 -6.21 14.44
CA ALA A 64 8.50 -7.28 14.49
C ALA A 64 9.82 -6.77 15.08
N ARG A 65 10.31 -5.62 14.60
CA ARG A 65 11.56 -5.03 15.09
C ARG A 65 11.44 -4.52 16.52
N TYR A 66 10.28 -3.98 16.90
CA TYR A 66 9.98 -3.63 18.30
C TYR A 66 10.02 -4.84 19.22
N ALA A 67 9.34 -5.93 18.85
CA ALA A 67 9.32 -7.16 19.63
C ALA A 67 10.74 -7.75 19.74
N ARG A 68 11.48 -7.81 18.62
CA ARG A 68 12.87 -8.27 18.60
C ARG A 68 13.76 -7.44 19.52
N PHE A 69 13.65 -6.11 19.45
CA PHE A 69 14.42 -5.21 20.32
C PHE A 69 14.20 -5.53 21.80
N HIS A 70 12.94 -5.70 22.22
CA HIS A 70 12.59 -5.97 23.61
C HIS A 70 12.92 -7.40 24.07
N LEU A 71 12.93 -8.38 23.15
CA LEU A 71 13.25 -9.78 23.47
C LEU A 71 14.74 -10.09 23.44
N MET A 72 15.51 -9.42 22.58
CA MET A 72 16.92 -9.75 22.30
C MET A 72 17.92 -8.66 22.71
N GLY A 73 17.47 -7.51 23.22
CA GLY A 73 18.35 -6.50 23.81
C GLY A 73 19.07 -5.57 22.82
N GLY A 74 18.52 -5.35 21.64
CA GLY A 74 18.80 -4.16 20.84
C GLY A 74 20.25 -3.95 20.37
N SER A 75 20.70 -4.73 19.40
CA SER A 75 21.82 -4.35 18.53
C SER A 75 21.41 -4.54 17.07
N LEU A 76 21.56 -3.51 16.23
CA LEU A 76 21.46 -3.68 14.76
C LEU A 76 22.66 -4.44 14.18
N ALA A 77 23.75 -4.52 14.92
CA ALA A 77 25.04 -5.04 14.48
C ALA A 77 25.41 -6.26 15.34
N GLY A 78 24.77 -7.40 15.06
CA GLY A 78 25.49 -8.67 15.21
C GLY A 78 26.54 -8.79 14.10
N GLU A 79 27.51 -9.69 14.26
CA GLU A 79 28.65 -9.88 13.34
C GLU A 79 28.26 -10.10 11.86
N ASP A 80 26.97 -10.34 11.54
CA ASP A 80 26.45 -10.47 10.17
C ASP A 80 25.17 -9.65 9.92
N ALA A 81 25.33 -8.51 9.23
CA ALA A 81 24.21 -7.66 8.78
C ALA A 81 23.22 -8.40 7.87
N ASP A 82 23.72 -9.33 7.03
CA ASP A 82 22.90 -10.16 6.14
C ASP A 82 21.98 -11.10 6.94
N ILE A 83 22.47 -11.71 8.04
CA ILE A 83 21.67 -12.58 8.92
C ILE A 83 20.60 -11.75 9.63
N THR A 84 20.95 -10.56 10.13
CA THR A 84 20.00 -9.69 10.82
C THR A 84 18.87 -9.25 9.90
N MET A 85 19.20 -8.86 8.66
CA MET A 85 18.22 -8.51 7.63
C MET A 85 17.33 -9.71 7.24
N MET A 86 17.90 -10.91 7.10
CA MET A 86 17.12 -12.12 6.81
C MET A 86 16.15 -12.46 7.94
N ILE A 87 16.58 -12.36 9.19
CA ILE A 87 15.72 -12.59 10.37
C ILE A 87 14.60 -11.54 10.43
N ASP A 88 14.91 -10.26 10.23
CA ASP A 88 13.90 -9.19 10.21
C ASP A 88 12.89 -9.42 9.08
N GLY A 89 13.35 -9.87 7.90
CA GLY A 89 12.47 -10.27 6.79
C GLY A 89 11.58 -11.45 7.15
N ALA A 90 12.13 -12.51 7.73
CA ALA A 90 11.39 -13.71 8.11
C ALA A 90 10.33 -13.43 9.19
N ILE A 91 10.69 -12.69 10.24
CA ILE A 91 9.74 -12.27 11.30
C ILE A 91 8.70 -11.32 10.70
N GLY A 92 9.11 -10.37 9.85
CA GLY A 92 8.20 -9.46 9.16
C GLY A 92 7.15 -10.20 8.31
N ILE A 93 7.55 -11.23 7.58
CA ILE A 93 6.64 -12.11 6.82
C ILE A 93 5.71 -12.88 7.76
N ALA A 94 6.23 -13.45 8.85
CA ALA A 94 5.41 -14.18 9.82
C ALA A 94 4.35 -13.28 10.49
N CYS A 95 4.76 -12.10 10.97
CA CYS A 95 3.85 -11.09 11.52
C CYS A 95 2.83 -10.62 10.48
N SER A 96 3.25 -10.47 9.22
CA SER A 96 2.36 -10.09 8.13
C SER A 96 1.30 -11.16 7.85
N PHE A 97 1.65 -12.45 7.94
CA PHE A 97 0.70 -13.55 7.82
C PHE A 97 -0.35 -13.55 8.94
N VAL A 98 0.07 -13.25 10.18
CA VAL A 98 -0.83 -13.13 11.33
C VAL A 98 -1.79 -11.95 11.14
N LEU A 99 -1.26 -10.77 10.79
CA LEU A 99 -2.07 -9.57 10.56
C LEU A 99 -3.02 -9.75 9.37
N PHE A 100 -2.62 -10.45 8.31
CA PHE A 100 -3.46 -10.72 7.15
C PHE A 100 -4.62 -11.68 7.48
N SER A 101 -4.34 -12.71 8.28
CA SER A 101 -5.36 -13.61 8.81
C SER A 101 -6.41 -12.85 9.61
N ALA A 102 -5.99 -11.81 10.35
CA ALA A 102 -6.89 -10.96 11.13
C ALA A 102 -7.68 -9.95 10.25
N LEU A 103 -7.05 -9.33 9.25
CA LEU A 103 -7.62 -8.22 8.48
C LEU A 103 -8.43 -8.64 7.24
N ARG A 104 -8.52 -9.95 6.94
CA ARG A 104 -9.37 -10.55 5.88
C ARG A 104 -9.21 -9.92 4.48
N PHE A 105 -8.04 -9.37 4.15
CA PHE A 105 -7.74 -8.97 2.78
C PHE A 105 -7.80 -10.21 1.86
N ARG A 106 -8.45 -10.11 0.71
CA ARG A 106 -8.65 -11.22 -0.24
C ARG A 106 -8.23 -10.78 -1.63
N GLY A 107 -7.28 -11.49 -2.23
CA GLY A 107 -6.72 -11.16 -3.55
C GLY A 107 -5.20 -11.28 -3.55
N ALA A 108 -4.62 -11.54 -4.73
CA ALA A 108 -3.16 -11.64 -4.89
C ALA A 108 -2.52 -10.24 -4.84
N GLU A 109 -3.24 -9.23 -5.33
CA GLU A 109 -2.87 -7.82 -5.37
C GLU A 109 -2.61 -7.24 -3.97
N PHE A 110 -3.47 -7.52 -2.99
CA PHE A 110 -3.28 -7.04 -1.62
C PHE A 110 -2.09 -7.72 -0.93
N LYS A 111 -1.87 -9.01 -1.23
CA LYS A 111 -0.68 -9.74 -0.74
C LYS A 111 0.59 -9.15 -1.34
N ALA A 112 0.60 -8.84 -2.63
CA ALA A 112 1.73 -8.21 -3.30
C ALA A 112 2.01 -6.81 -2.72
N ALA A 113 0.98 -6.00 -2.52
CA ALA A 113 1.10 -4.67 -1.90
C ALA A 113 1.64 -4.75 -0.47
N GLN A 114 1.19 -5.73 0.32
CA GLN A 114 1.71 -5.98 1.66
C GLN A 114 3.18 -6.40 1.64
N THR A 115 3.55 -7.37 0.80
CA THR A 115 4.95 -7.79 0.64
C THR A 115 5.83 -6.62 0.24
N PHE A 116 5.35 -5.77 -0.67
CA PHE A 116 6.03 -4.53 -1.02
C PHE A 116 6.19 -3.61 0.20
N GLY A 117 5.14 -3.42 1.01
CA GLY A 117 5.22 -2.65 2.25
C GLY A 117 6.23 -3.20 3.26
N ILE A 118 6.34 -4.51 3.41
CA ILE A 118 7.36 -5.17 4.24
C ILE A 118 8.76 -4.79 3.74
N LEU A 119 9.04 -5.04 2.46
CA LEU A 119 10.35 -4.76 1.86
C LEU A 119 10.69 -3.28 1.94
N ALA A 120 9.74 -2.41 1.61
CA ALA A 120 9.90 -0.96 1.68
C ALA A 120 10.28 -0.54 3.11
N MET A 121 9.55 -1.00 4.14
CA MET A 121 9.84 -0.63 5.52
C MET A 121 11.21 -1.12 5.99
N ILE A 122 11.62 -2.35 5.64
CA ILE A 122 12.96 -2.86 5.97
C ILE A 122 14.04 -1.92 5.42
N MET A 123 13.85 -1.44 4.19
CA MET A 123 14.82 -0.62 3.47
C MET A 123 14.83 0.85 3.88
N ILE A 124 13.71 1.41 4.34
CA ILE A 124 13.55 2.86 4.55
C ILE A 124 13.28 3.25 6.01
N MET A 125 13.16 2.29 6.94
CA MET A 125 12.81 2.60 8.33
C MET A 125 13.78 3.62 8.96
N HIS A 126 15.07 3.53 8.64
CA HIS A 126 16.09 4.45 9.16
C HIS A 126 15.82 5.90 8.75
N ASN A 127 15.17 6.15 7.60
CA ASN A 127 14.78 7.51 7.21
C ASN A 127 13.74 8.11 8.18
N PHE A 128 12.82 7.30 8.72
CA PHE A 128 11.90 7.78 9.76
C PHE A 128 12.64 8.08 11.07
N VAL A 129 13.69 7.31 11.37
CA VAL A 129 14.58 7.56 12.51
C VAL A 129 15.30 8.90 12.35
N HIS A 130 15.86 9.17 11.17
CA HIS A 130 16.49 10.47 10.85
C HIS A 130 15.49 11.63 10.92
N ALA A 131 14.26 11.44 10.44
CA ALA A 131 13.24 12.50 10.44
C ALA A 131 12.71 12.84 11.84
N ALA A 132 12.64 11.86 12.74
CA ALA A 132 12.11 12.06 14.10
C ALA A 132 12.87 11.26 15.18
N PRO A 133 14.16 11.54 15.44
CA PRO A 133 14.97 10.72 16.35
C PRO A 133 14.37 10.62 17.76
N LYS A 134 13.83 11.73 18.28
CA LYS A 134 13.22 11.78 19.61
C LYS A 134 12.03 10.83 19.78
N ALA A 135 11.25 10.59 18.73
CA ALA A 135 10.14 9.65 18.79
C ALA A 135 10.66 8.21 18.92
N PHE A 136 11.72 7.88 18.19
CA PHE A 136 12.34 6.55 18.23
C PHE A 136 13.15 6.31 19.51
N ASN A 137 13.71 7.34 20.13
CA ASN A 137 14.33 7.24 21.46
C ASN A 137 13.36 6.67 22.51
N LEU A 138 12.08 7.06 22.44
CA LEU A 138 11.05 6.59 23.38
C LEU A 138 10.64 5.14 23.14
N VAL A 139 10.76 4.64 21.91
CA VAL A 139 10.30 3.30 21.52
C VAL A 139 11.42 2.26 21.58
N PHE A 140 12.65 2.65 21.20
CA PHE A 140 13.80 1.76 21.01
C PHE A 140 15.05 2.15 21.82
N SER A 141 15.00 3.17 22.69
CA SER A 141 16.15 3.79 23.36
C SER A 141 16.97 4.77 22.51
N GLU A 142 17.68 5.65 23.21
CA GLU A 142 18.58 6.63 22.62
C GLU A 142 19.82 5.98 21.99
N GLU A 143 20.37 4.95 22.63
CA GLU A 143 21.56 4.23 22.13
C GLU A 143 21.28 3.58 20.77
N TRP A 144 20.18 2.86 20.64
CA TRP A 144 19.75 2.25 19.38
C TRP A 144 19.56 3.30 18.28
N THR A 145 18.89 4.42 18.60
CA THR A 145 18.63 5.49 17.65
C THR A 145 19.92 6.12 17.15
N ASN A 146 20.87 6.36 18.05
CA ASN A 146 22.18 6.88 17.70
C ASN A 146 22.97 5.87 16.85
N GLN A 147 22.85 4.57 17.12
CA GLN A 147 23.47 3.53 16.29
C GLN A 147 22.90 3.55 14.86
N VAL A 148 21.58 3.65 14.69
CA VAL A 148 20.95 3.75 13.37
C VAL A 148 21.44 4.98 12.62
N ILE A 149 21.45 6.14 13.27
CA ILE A 149 21.89 7.40 12.67
C ILE A 149 23.37 7.36 12.29
N ALA A 150 24.22 6.72 13.11
CA ALA A 150 25.64 6.58 12.84
C ALA A 150 25.95 5.62 11.68
N MET A 151 25.10 4.61 11.47
CA MET A 151 25.31 3.56 10.45
C MET A 151 24.56 3.81 9.14
N THR A 152 23.70 4.82 9.07
CA THR A 152 22.85 5.06 7.89
C THR A 152 22.76 6.53 7.55
N GLU A 153 22.55 6.84 6.28
CA GLU A 153 22.40 8.22 5.83
C GLU A 153 20.92 8.60 5.66
N PRO A 154 20.55 9.87 5.87
CA PRO A 154 19.20 10.35 5.61
C PRO A 154 18.92 10.36 4.10
N GLY A 155 17.69 10.01 3.71
CA GLY A 155 17.28 10.00 2.30
C GLY A 155 17.88 8.83 1.51
N SER A 156 18.31 7.77 2.19
CA SER A 156 18.95 6.61 1.58
C SER A 156 18.09 5.35 1.62
N ILE A 157 18.48 4.33 0.87
CA ILE A 157 17.94 2.98 0.94
C ILE A 157 19.00 2.10 1.60
N LEU A 158 18.63 1.41 2.67
CA LEU A 158 19.48 0.43 3.32
C LEU A 158 19.28 -0.93 2.65
N PHE A 159 20.35 -1.47 2.05
CA PHE A 159 20.33 -2.79 1.45
C PHE A 159 21.62 -3.55 1.79
N ARG A 160 21.49 -4.69 2.45
CA ARG A 160 22.63 -5.55 2.85
C ARG A 160 23.73 -4.81 3.63
N GLY A 161 23.33 -3.96 4.58
CA GLY A 161 24.25 -3.17 5.38
C GLY A 161 24.90 -1.98 4.67
N ALA A 162 24.63 -1.77 3.38
CA ALA A 162 25.07 -0.60 2.64
C ALA A 162 23.93 0.43 2.52
N SER A 163 24.24 1.69 2.77
CA SER A 163 23.34 2.84 2.61
C SER A 163 23.58 3.47 1.24
N PHE A 164 22.53 3.54 0.41
CA PHE A 164 22.59 4.17 -0.91
C PHE A 164 21.74 5.44 -0.92
N VAL A 165 22.36 6.63 -0.96
CA VAL A 165 21.63 7.91 -0.99
C VAL A 165 20.80 8.01 -2.27
N VAL A 166 19.50 8.26 -2.13
CA VAL A 166 18.57 8.44 -3.24
C VAL A 166 18.13 9.90 -3.35
N ILE A 167 18.05 10.60 -2.21
CA ILE A 167 17.67 12.00 -2.11
C ILE A 167 18.83 12.75 -1.47
N GLU A 168 19.44 13.68 -2.20
CA GLU A 168 20.50 14.52 -1.64
C GLU A 168 19.96 15.31 -0.43
N PRO A 169 20.72 15.37 0.69
CA PRO A 169 20.34 16.18 1.82
C PRO A 169 20.19 17.62 1.38
N LYS A 170 19.04 18.23 1.70
CA LYS A 170 18.83 19.65 1.45
C LYS A 170 19.81 20.41 2.35
N GLU A 171 20.90 20.93 1.80
CA GLU A 171 21.84 21.77 2.55
C GLU A 171 21.07 22.91 3.20
N GLU A 172 20.94 22.86 4.52
CA GLU A 172 20.34 23.93 5.29
C GLU A 172 21.35 25.08 5.32
N LYS A 173 21.23 26.01 4.36
CA LYS A 173 22.10 27.19 4.30
C LYS A 173 22.08 27.86 5.66
N PRO A 174 23.23 28.13 6.29
CA PRO A 174 23.28 28.79 7.58
C PRO A 174 22.54 30.12 7.45
N THR A 175 21.46 30.27 8.21
CA THR A 175 20.71 31.51 8.30
C THR A 175 21.62 32.53 8.97
N ILE A 176 22.34 33.31 8.16
CA ILE A 176 23.12 34.45 8.66
C ILE A 176 22.13 35.37 9.37
N PRO A 177 22.27 35.59 10.69
CA PRO A 177 21.35 36.45 11.42
C PRO A 177 21.46 37.86 10.84
N THR A 178 20.38 38.33 10.21
CA THR A 178 20.30 39.67 9.65
C THR A 178 20.12 40.65 10.81
N VAL A 179 21.23 41.17 11.34
CA VAL A 179 21.19 42.21 12.37
C VAL A 179 20.64 43.49 11.72
N ARG A 180 19.33 43.75 11.90
CA ARG A 180 18.77 45.08 11.63
C ARG A 180 19.38 46.05 12.63
N ARG A 181 20.37 46.84 12.21
CA ARG A 181 20.75 48.06 12.94
C ARG A 181 19.54 48.98 12.99
N ALA A 182 18.92 49.09 14.17
CA ALA A 182 18.00 50.18 14.45
C ALA A 182 18.79 51.49 14.36
N GLY A 183 18.45 52.32 13.38
CA GLY A 183 19.01 53.66 13.23
C GLY A 183 18.69 54.49 14.48
N LYS A 184 19.69 55.22 14.97
CA LYS A 184 19.51 56.24 16.00
C LYS A 184 18.65 57.38 15.44
N ALA A 185 17.72 57.83 16.28
CA ALA A 185 16.93 59.05 16.10
C ALA A 185 17.81 60.30 16.01
#